data_AF-V4C7I8-F1
#
_entry.id   AF-V4C7I8-F1
#
_cell.length_a   1.000
_cell.length_b   1.000
_cell.length_c   1.000
_cell.angle_alpha   90.00
_cell.angle_beta   90.00
_cell.angle_gamma   90.00
#
_symmetry.space_group_name_H-M   'P 1'
#
loop_
_entity.id
_entity.type
_entity.pdbx_description
1 polymer ?
#
loop_
_entity_poly.entity_id
_entity_poly.type
_entity_poly.pdbx_seq_one_letter_code
_entity_poly.pdbx_strand_id
1 'polypeptide(L)'
;MSHYCTHLAENCPYTKPKLTVDDSIKLASGEDIENEFDKPWKRSFKDDIVIPKDKQKKFTFNGKTYLQTRDPLDAIRAEFNRQYKGQLGYAPYSVYRKNWPAFTGEKAMIWYMFYLDWLEFKGPLHVIQYEKLRNDTAHEMQKLLRFLAVPYTQSDMSCMLRNREGDFKRKAVKKLKPFQRFPYNMTKLIESCKLNITKILTRN
;
A
#
# COMPACT_ATOMS: atom_id res chain seq x y z
N MET A 1 13.64 -30.98 -29.65
CA MET A 1 14.00 -29.63 -29.12
C MET A 1 12.74 -28.78 -29.06
N SER A 2 11.94 -28.96 -28.03
CA SER A 2 10.81 -28.09 -27.69
C SER A 2 10.31 -28.53 -26.31
N HIS A 3 9.72 -27.60 -25.57
CA HIS A 3 9.20 -27.69 -24.21
C HIS A 3 10.23 -27.47 -23.10
N TYR A 4 10.18 -26.29 -22.48
CA TYR A 4 9.99 -26.09 -21.04
C TYR A 4 10.07 -24.59 -20.73
N CYS A 5 8.92 -23.91 -20.59
CA CYS A 5 8.79 -22.66 -19.82
C CYS A 5 7.32 -22.32 -19.56
N THR A 6 6.66 -23.17 -18.79
CA THR A 6 5.38 -22.86 -18.13
C THR A 6 5.44 -23.52 -16.76
N HIS A 7 5.96 -22.85 -15.74
CA HIS A 7 5.76 -23.19 -14.31
C HIS A 7 6.32 -22.14 -13.33
N LEU A 8 6.03 -20.85 -13.49
CA LEU A 8 6.31 -19.85 -12.42
C LEU A 8 5.14 -18.88 -12.16
N ALA A 9 3.91 -19.31 -12.38
CA ALA A 9 2.70 -18.50 -12.17
C ALA A 9 1.85 -18.91 -10.94
N GLU A 10 2.30 -19.84 -10.09
CA GLU A 10 1.38 -20.50 -9.11
C GLU A 10 1.63 -20.18 -7.62
N ASN A 11 2.52 -19.25 -7.26
CA ASN A 11 2.85 -18.97 -5.85
C ASN A 11 2.34 -17.62 -5.29
N CYS A 12 1.24 -17.11 -5.83
CA CYS A 12 0.37 -16.21 -5.08
C CYS A 12 -1.01 -16.88 -5.04
N PRO A 13 -1.42 -17.51 -3.92
CA PRO A 13 -2.84 -17.84 -3.78
C PRO A 13 -3.61 -16.51 -3.88
N TYR A 14 -4.85 -16.54 -4.36
CA TYR A 14 -5.71 -15.39 -4.64
C TYR A 14 -5.61 -14.81 -6.07
N THR A 15 -5.84 -15.67 -7.07
CA THR A 15 -6.68 -15.27 -8.21
C THR A 15 -8.09 -14.99 -7.67
N LYS A 16 -8.55 -13.74 -7.79
CA LYS A 16 -9.77 -13.20 -7.16
C LYS A 16 -10.90 -14.23 -6.90
N PRO A 17 -11.32 -14.36 -5.64
CA PRO A 17 -12.71 -14.17 -5.25
C PRO A 17 -12.81 -13.02 -4.25
N LYS A 18 -14.02 -12.51 -4.01
CA LYS A 18 -14.29 -11.41 -3.08
C LYS A 18 -13.96 -11.85 -1.63
N LEU A 19 -12.71 -11.69 -1.18
CA LEU A 19 -12.39 -11.80 0.24
C LEU A 19 -13.01 -10.61 0.98
N THR A 20 -13.80 -10.92 1.99
CA THR A 20 -14.29 -9.96 2.98
C THR A 20 -13.26 -9.80 4.10
N VAL A 21 -13.39 -8.72 4.89
CA VAL A 21 -12.52 -8.48 6.06
C VAL A 21 -12.59 -9.65 7.06
N ASP A 22 -13.73 -10.32 7.14
CA ASP A 22 -13.94 -11.49 8.00
C ASP A 22 -13.18 -12.73 7.51
N ASP A 23 -13.04 -12.91 6.19
CA ASP A 23 -12.23 -14.00 5.62
C ASP A 23 -10.73 -13.79 5.95
N SER A 24 -10.31 -12.53 6.04
CA SER A 24 -8.94 -12.14 6.37
C SER A 24 -8.62 -12.35 7.86
N ILE A 25 -9.62 -12.20 8.73
CA ILE A 25 -9.50 -12.42 10.17
C ILE A 25 -9.57 -13.94 10.49
N LYS A 26 -10.46 -14.69 9.84
CA LYS A 26 -10.61 -16.15 10.01
C LYS A 26 -9.38 -16.94 9.57
N LEU A 27 -8.72 -16.53 8.48
CA LEU A 27 -7.46 -17.13 8.02
C LEU A 27 -6.28 -16.82 8.94
N ALA A 28 -6.36 -15.76 9.75
CA ALA A 28 -5.32 -15.36 10.69
C ALA A 28 -5.47 -15.99 12.09
N SER A 29 -6.66 -16.50 12.44
CA SER A 29 -6.97 -17.07 13.76
C SER A 29 -7.16 -18.58 13.81
N GLY A 30 -7.44 -19.26 12.68
CA GLY A 30 -7.50 -20.73 12.64
C GLY A 30 -8.68 -21.37 13.37
N GLU A 31 -9.78 -20.65 13.56
CA GLU A 31 -11.00 -21.13 14.24
C GLU A 31 -12.24 -21.04 13.32
N ASP A 32 -13.09 -22.06 13.42
CA ASP A 32 -14.33 -22.26 12.64
C ASP A 32 -15.39 -21.15 12.83
N ILE A 33 -16.24 -21.04 11.82
CA ILE A 33 -17.16 -19.93 11.58
C ILE A 33 -18.52 -20.23 12.22
N GLU A 34 -18.99 -19.39 13.16
CA GLU A 34 -20.41 -19.06 13.27
C GLU A 34 -20.69 -17.84 14.18
N ASN A 35 -21.64 -17.01 13.70
CA ASN A 35 -22.51 -16.06 14.40
C ASN A 35 -22.10 -14.60 14.70
N GLU A 36 -23.05 -13.73 14.30
CA GLU A 36 -23.53 -12.51 14.98
C GLU A 36 -23.28 -11.15 14.29
N PHE A 37 -24.04 -10.89 13.21
CA PHE A 37 -24.05 -9.64 12.42
C PHE A 37 -25.19 -8.66 12.76
N ASP A 38 -25.82 -8.78 13.93
CA ASP A 38 -26.92 -7.88 14.33
C ASP A 38 -26.45 -6.79 15.30
N LYS A 39 -26.15 -5.59 14.76
CA LYS A 39 -26.38 -4.28 15.42
C LYS A 39 -26.22 -3.07 14.48
N PRO A 40 -27.01 -1.99 14.68
CA PRO A 40 -27.16 -0.90 13.72
C PRO A 40 -26.11 0.21 13.87
N TRP A 41 -25.36 0.50 12.80
CA TRP A 41 -24.36 1.56 12.76
C TRP A 41 -25.00 2.94 12.53
N LYS A 42 -25.08 3.79 13.57
CA LYS A 42 -25.33 5.23 13.44
C LYS A 42 -24.08 6.05 13.77
N ARG A 43 -23.63 6.83 12.77
CA ARG A 43 -22.83 8.08 12.83
C ARG A 43 -21.42 8.01 13.42
N SER A 44 -20.40 7.98 12.54
CA SER A 44 -19.41 9.07 12.40
C SER A 44 -18.47 8.76 11.24
N PHE A 45 -18.45 9.62 10.22
CA PHE A 45 -17.52 9.57 9.09
C PHE A 45 -16.23 10.29 9.48
N LYS A 46 -15.14 9.54 9.67
CA LYS A 46 -13.77 9.97 9.37
C LYS A 46 -12.86 8.74 9.45
N ASP A 47 -12.08 8.58 8.41
CA ASP A 47 -11.04 7.56 8.19
C ASP A 47 -11.56 6.16 7.81
N ASP A 48 -10.96 5.63 6.74
CA ASP A 48 -11.19 4.35 6.08
C ASP A 48 -12.48 4.22 5.25
N ILE A 49 -12.41 4.72 4.01
CA ILE A 49 -13.41 4.42 2.98
C ILE A 49 -13.28 2.93 2.60
N VAL A 50 -14.04 2.08 3.27
CA VAL A 50 -14.57 0.83 2.69
C VAL A 50 -15.99 1.15 2.24
N ILE A 51 -16.19 1.39 0.95
CA ILE A 51 -17.55 1.59 0.41
C ILE A 51 -18.21 0.22 0.24
N PRO A 52 -19.33 -0.05 0.93
CA PRO A 52 -20.14 -1.25 0.69
C PRO A 52 -20.52 -1.35 -0.79
N LYS A 53 -20.33 -2.52 -1.40
CA LYS A 53 -20.48 -2.74 -2.86
C LYS A 53 -21.87 -2.38 -3.39
N ASP A 54 -22.88 -2.50 -2.56
CA ASP A 54 -24.29 -2.18 -2.81
C ASP A 54 -24.60 -0.67 -2.82
N LYS A 55 -23.67 0.18 -2.34
CA LYS A 55 -23.79 1.65 -2.34
C LYS A 55 -22.70 2.38 -3.11
N GLN A 56 -21.83 1.66 -3.82
CA GLN A 56 -20.88 2.26 -4.75
C GLN A 56 -21.63 2.86 -5.94
N LYS A 57 -22.04 4.13 -5.83
CA LYS A 57 -22.15 4.98 -7.02
C LYS A 57 -20.79 4.89 -7.70
N LYS A 58 -20.75 4.27 -8.88
CA LYS A 58 -19.55 4.13 -9.71
C LYS A 58 -18.99 5.53 -9.94
N PHE A 59 -18.00 5.92 -9.14
CA PHE A 59 -17.36 7.22 -9.26
C PHE A 59 -16.51 7.18 -10.52
N THR A 60 -17.07 7.66 -11.62
CA THR A 60 -16.32 7.84 -12.86
C THR A 60 -15.56 9.15 -12.76
N PHE A 61 -14.31 9.06 -12.30
CA PHE A 61 -13.37 10.17 -12.40
C PHE A 61 -12.76 10.19 -13.80
N ASN A 62 -13.04 11.24 -14.56
CA ASN A 62 -12.55 11.40 -15.93
C ASN A 62 -11.28 12.30 -16.01
N GLY A 63 -10.64 12.58 -14.88
CA GLY A 63 -9.41 13.37 -14.82
C GLY A 63 -8.14 12.54 -14.93
N LYS A 64 -7.00 13.24 -15.00
CA LYS A 64 -5.68 12.63 -14.83
C LYS A 64 -5.45 12.29 -13.36
N THR A 65 -4.86 11.13 -13.09
CA THR A 65 -4.51 10.70 -11.73
C THR A 65 -3.05 10.32 -11.66
N TYR A 66 -2.41 10.54 -10.52
CA TYR A 66 -1.14 9.87 -10.20
C TYR A 66 -1.32 8.92 -9.02
N LEU A 67 -0.62 7.79 -9.06
CA LEU A 67 -0.59 6.78 -8.01
C LEU A 67 0.82 6.67 -7.47
N GLN A 68 1.01 6.98 -6.19
CA GLN A 68 2.29 6.76 -5.51
C GLN A 68 2.35 5.32 -4.99
N THR A 69 3.39 4.58 -5.35
CA THR A 69 3.72 3.28 -4.79
C THR A 69 4.89 3.39 -3.82
N ARG A 70 5.00 2.43 -2.90
CA ARG A 70 6.11 2.31 -1.95
C ARG A 70 6.32 0.84 -1.62
N ASP A 71 7.56 0.47 -1.28
CA ASP A 71 7.85 -0.86 -0.75
C ASP A 71 6.86 -1.23 0.38
N PRO A 72 6.13 -2.36 0.27
CA PRO A 72 5.09 -2.70 1.21
C PRO A 72 5.60 -2.99 2.62
N LEU A 73 6.81 -3.55 2.78
CA LEU A 73 7.37 -3.79 4.11
C LEU A 73 7.61 -2.46 4.82
N ASP A 74 8.14 -1.47 4.10
CA ASP A 74 8.35 -0.13 4.64
C ASP A 74 7.04 0.63 4.87
N ALA A 75 6.06 0.50 3.98
CA ALA A 75 4.74 1.12 4.12
C ALA A 75 3.98 0.59 5.33
N ILE A 76 3.88 -0.74 5.48
CA ILE A 76 3.19 -1.39 6.61
C ILE A 76 3.87 -1.03 7.94
N ARG A 77 5.21 -1.03 7.98
CA ARG A 77 5.94 -0.62 9.19
C ARG A 77 5.71 0.85 9.53
N ALA A 78 5.69 1.73 8.53
CA ALA A 78 5.41 3.15 8.74
C ALA A 78 3.99 3.37 9.26
N GLU A 79 3.02 2.60 8.78
CA GLU A 79 1.63 2.65 9.19
C GLU A 79 1.44 2.17 10.63
N PHE A 80 2.07 1.05 11.01
CA PHE A 80 2.04 0.58 12.40
C PHE A 80 2.57 1.63 13.37
N ASN A 81 3.71 2.23 13.05
CA ASN A 81 4.27 3.29 13.88
C ASN A 81 3.36 4.53 13.94
N ARG A 82 2.63 4.83 12.85
CA ARG A 82 1.69 5.95 12.79
C ARG A 82 0.49 5.69 13.70
N GLN A 83 -0.11 4.51 13.58
CA GLN A 83 -1.31 4.14 14.33
C GLN A 83 -1.05 4.09 15.83
N TYR A 84 0.11 3.60 16.26
CA TYR A 84 0.37 3.36 17.69
C TYR A 84 1.27 4.41 18.38
N LYS A 85 1.89 5.33 17.64
CA LYS A 85 2.71 6.41 18.24
C LYS A 85 2.63 7.75 17.48
N GLY A 86 1.70 7.89 16.56
CA GLY A 86 1.52 9.10 15.77
C GLY A 86 2.55 9.25 14.63
N GLN A 87 2.44 10.36 13.90
CA GLN A 87 3.17 10.59 12.64
C GLN A 87 4.70 10.52 12.80
N LEU A 88 5.24 11.02 13.92
CA LEU A 88 6.68 11.14 14.16
C LEU A 88 7.25 10.04 15.08
N GLY A 89 6.39 9.22 15.68
CA GLY A 89 6.77 8.28 16.73
C GLY A 89 7.09 6.88 16.23
N TYR A 90 7.72 6.09 17.11
CA TYR A 90 7.91 4.65 16.95
C TYR A 90 7.14 3.90 18.03
N ALA A 91 6.37 2.90 17.63
CA ALA A 91 5.64 2.06 18.57
C ALA A 91 6.61 1.31 19.50
N PRO A 92 6.33 1.24 20.81
CA PRO A 92 7.19 0.54 21.76
C PRO A 92 7.12 -0.99 21.56
N TYR A 93 8.09 -1.70 22.14
CA TYR A 93 8.16 -3.16 22.04
C TYR A 93 6.88 -3.87 22.48
N SER A 94 6.26 -3.43 23.57
CA SER A 94 5.02 -4.03 24.10
C SER A 94 3.89 -4.05 23.06
N VAL A 95 3.76 -2.97 22.30
CA VAL A 95 2.76 -2.84 21.23
C VAL A 95 3.11 -3.71 20.03
N TYR A 96 4.39 -3.71 19.62
CA TYR A 96 4.87 -4.61 18.57
C TYR A 96 4.58 -6.08 18.92
N ARG A 97 4.97 -6.52 20.12
CA ARG A 97 4.77 -7.91 20.57
C ARG A 97 3.30 -8.33 20.50
N LYS A 98 2.38 -7.45 20.89
CA LYS A 98 0.95 -7.77 20.97
C LYS A 98 0.25 -7.73 19.61
N ASN A 99 0.50 -6.70 18.81
CA ASN A 99 -0.36 -6.38 17.66
C ASN A 99 0.29 -6.68 16.31
N TRP A 100 1.62 -6.82 16.24
CA TRP A 100 2.34 -6.88 14.97
C TRP A 100 1.94 -8.06 14.07
N PRO A 101 1.81 -9.32 14.55
CA PRO A 101 1.46 -10.44 13.69
C PRO A 101 0.13 -10.26 12.94
N ALA A 102 -0.96 -9.99 13.67
CA ALA A 102 -2.28 -9.75 13.09
C ALA A 102 -2.29 -8.53 12.16
N PHE A 103 -1.66 -7.43 12.61
CA PHE A 103 -1.57 -6.20 11.83
C PHE A 103 -0.88 -6.39 10.48
N THR A 104 0.22 -7.15 10.44
CA THR A 104 0.99 -7.33 9.20
C THR A 104 0.21 -8.08 8.13
N GLY A 105 -0.59 -9.09 8.50
CA GLY A 105 -1.44 -9.81 7.56
C GLY A 105 -2.55 -8.92 6.98
N GLU A 106 -3.29 -8.23 7.84
CA GLU A 106 -4.35 -7.31 7.44
C GLU A 106 -3.82 -6.20 6.51
N LYS A 107 -2.73 -5.52 6.91
CA LYS A 107 -2.18 -4.42 6.10
C LYS A 107 -1.51 -4.87 4.81
N ALA A 108 -0.99 -6.10 4.75
CA ALA A 108 -0.49 -6.67 3.49
C ALA A 108 -1.62 -6.80 2.45
N MET A 109 -2.78 -7.29 2.87
CA MET A 109 -3.94 -7.45 1.99
C MET A 109 -4.53 -6.10 1.58
N ILE A 110 -4.67 -5.15 2.52
CA ILE A 110 -5.15 -3.80 2.21
C ILE A 110 -4.22 -3.11 1.21
N TRP A 111 -2.89 -3.20 1.41
CA TRP A 111 -1.91 -2.66 0.45
C TRP A 111 -2.14 -3.27 -0.93
N TYR A 112 -2.20 -4.60 -1.02
CA TYR A 112 -2.34 -5.30 -2.29
C TYR A 112 -3.63 -4.95 -3.03
N MET A 113 -4.77 -4.98 -2.34
CA MET A 113 -6.07 -4.65 -2.92
C MET A 113 -6.15 -3.19 -3.37
N PHE A 114 -5.61 -2.26 -2.59
CA PHE A 114 -5.54 -0.84 -2.97
C PHE A 114 -4.85 -0.65 -4.32
N TYR A 115 -3.68 -1.24 -4.53
CA TYR A 115 -2.99 -1.09 -5.82
C TYR A 115 -3.71 -1.82 -6.95
N LEU A 116 -4.29 -3.01 -6.72
CA LEU A 116 -5.08 -3.68 -7.74
C LEU A 116 -6.25 -2.81 -8.22
N ASP A 117 -7.01 -2.23 -7.30
CA ASP A 117 -8.16 -1.38 -7.64
C ASP A 117 -7.75 -0.14 -8.43
N TRP A 118 -6.66 0.53 -8.03
CA TRP A 118 -6.15 1.69 -8.76
C TRP A 118 -5.52 1.35 -10.12
N LEU A 119 -4.95 0.16 -10.27
CA LEU A 119 -4.42 -0.31 -11.56
C LEU A 119 -5.52 -0.68 -12.56
N GLU A 120 -6.77 -0.81 -12.11
CA GLU A 120 -7.94 -0.95 -12.97
C GLU A 120 -8.51 0.40 -13.45
N PHE A 121 -7.97 1.53 -12.96
CA PHE A 121 -8.38 2.86 -13.37
C PHE A 121 -8.26 3.02 -14.89
N LYS A 122 -9.35 3.48 -15.51
CA LYS A 122 -9.46 3.57 -16.98
C LYS A 122 -9.01 4.92 -17.55
N GLY A 123 -8.76 5.91 -16.69
CA GLY A 123 -8.26 7.22 -17.11
C GLY A 123 -6.73 7.25 -17.21
N PRO A 124 -6.16 8.41 -17.62
CA PRO A 124 -4.72 8.59 -17.64
C PRO A 124 -4.15 8.44 -16.23
N LEU A 125 -3.21 7.51 -16.06
CA LEU A 125 -2.58 7.20 -14.78
C LEU A 125 -1.07 7.37 -14.89
N HIS A 126 -0.48 8.14 -13.97
CA HIS A 126 0.97 8.21 -13.81
C HIS A 126 1.40 7.56 -12.49
N VAL A 127 2.25 6.54 -12.56
CA VAL A 127 2.72 5.83 -11.37
C VAL A 127 4.08 6.39 -10.93
N ILE A 128 4.19 6.78 -9.66
CA ILE A 128 5.42 7.27 -9.04
C ILE A 128 5.85 6.29 -7.98
N GLN A 129 7.09 5.78 -8.06
CA GLN A 129 7.65 4.94 -7.01
C GLN A 129 8.36 5.83 -5.98
N TYR A 130 7.97 5.73 -4.71
CA TYR A 130 8.53 6.52 -3.62
C TYR A 130 10.07 6.45 -3.58
N GLU A 131 10.62 5.26 -3.80
CA GLU A 131 12.07 5.03 -3.78
C GLU A 131 12.77 5.78 -4.92
N LYS A 132 12.16 5.84 -6.12
CA LYS A 132 12.67 6.62 -7.25
C LYS A 132 12.52 8.12 -6.99
N LEU A 133 11.37 8.55 -6.48
CA LEU A 133 11.12 9.95 -6.14
C LEU A 133 12.11 10.48 -5.10
N ARG A 134 12.48 9.64 -4.13
CA ARG A 134 13.48 10.00 -3.11
C ARG A 134 14.90 10.04 -3.69
N ASN A 135 15.24 9.15 -4.63
CA ASN A 135 16.58 9.07 -5.21
C ASN A 135 16.85 10.14 -6.27
N ASP A 136 15.86 10.41 -7.12
CA ASP A 136 15.93 11.40 -8.19
C ASP A 136 14.65 12.23 -8.26
N THR A 137 14.49 13.10 -7.25
CA THR A 137 13.30 13.94 -7.10
C THR A 137 13.08 14.84 -8.31
N ALA A 138 14.14 15.41 -8.88
CA ALA A 138 14.03 16.31 -10.02
C ALA A 138 13.40 15.58 -11.22
N HIS A 139 13.94 14.41 -11.57
CA HIS A 139 13.49 13.66 -12.72
C HIS A 139 12.05 13.14 -12.56
N GLU A 140 11.71 12.58 -11.39
CA GLU A 140 10.36 12.05 -11.14
C GLU A 140 9.31 13.18 -11.08
N MET A 141 9.65 14.35 -10.51
CA MET A 141 8.76 15.51 -10.51
C MET A 141 8.57 16.09 -11.92
N GLN A 142 9.62 16.11 -12.76
CA GLN A 142 9.48 16.50 -14.17
C GLN A 142 8.50 15.59 -14.93
N LYS A 143 8.56 14.28 -14.71
CA LYS A 143 7.62 13.33 -15.31
C LYS A 143 6.18 13.62 -14.88
N LEU A 144 5.96 13.83 -13.59
CA LEU A 144 4.64 14.16 -13.05
C LEU A 144 4.10 15.47 -13.64
N LEU A 145 4.89 16.55 -13.65
CA LEU A 145 4.46 17.85 -14.18
C LEU A 145 4.13 17.79 -15.67
N ARG A 146 4.94 17.07 -16.46
CA ARG A 146 4.64 16.80 -17.88
C ARG A 146 3.35 16.01 -18.05
N PHE A 147 3.16 14.96 -17.26
CA PHE A 147 1.92 14.18 -17.29
C PHE A 147 0.70 15.06 -16.97
N LEU A 148 0.80 15.91 -15.94
CA LEU A 148 -0.26 16.85 -15.57
C LEU A 148 -0.44 17.99 -16.57
N ALA A 149 0.49 18.19 -17.51
CA ALA A 149 0.57 19.32 -18.43
C ALA A 149 0.64 20.68 -17.70
N VAL A 150 1.39 20.71 -16.59
CA VAL A 150 1.66 21.93 -15.83
C VAL A 150 2.98 22.53 -16.34
N PRO A 151 2.96 23.75 -16.92
CA PRO A 151 4.19 24.43 -17.31
C PRO A 151 5.02 24.77 -16.07
N TYR A 152 6.35 24.68 -16.19
CA TYR A 152 7.28 25.05 -15.13
C TYR A 152 8.55 25.63 -15.73
N THR A 153 9.19 26.54 -14.98
CA THR A 153 10.49 27.10 -15.31
C THR A 153 11.62 26.39 -14.54
N GLN A 154 12.87 26.68 -14.91
CA GLN A 154 14.03 26.21 -14.15
C GLN A 154 14.03 26.76 -12.70
N SER A 155 13.50 27.97 -12.51
CA SER A 155 13.39 28.58 -11.17
C SER A 155 12.39 27.81 -10.30
N ASP A 156 11.24 27.41 -10.86
CA ASP A 156 10.22 26.64 -10.16
C ASP A 156 10.77 25.28 -9.71
N MET A 157 11.44 24.58 -10.62
CA MET A 157 12.08 23.30 -10.30
C MET A 157 13.15 23.45 -9.22
N SER A 158 13.96 24.51 -9.29
CA SER A 158 14.98 24.81 -8.28
C SER A 158 14.37 25.15 -6.93
N CYS A 159 13.25 25.90 -6.91
CA CYS A 159 12.52 26.23 -5.69
C CYS A 159 11.95 24.97 -5.02
N MET A 160 11.30 24.10 -5.79
CA MET A 160 10.78 22.83 -5.31
C MET A 160 11.90 21.97 -4.72
N LEU A 161 13.05 21.85 -5.40
CA LEU A 161 14.18 21.04 -4.92
C LEU A 161 14.81 21.57 -3.63
N ARG A 162 14.81 22.90 -3.43
CA ARG A 162 15.26 23.52 -2.16
C ARG A 162 14.29 23.26 -1.01
N ASN A 163 12.99 23.14 -1.30
CA ASN A 163 11.92 22.97 -0.32
C ASN A 163 11.31 21.56 -0.30
N ARG A 164 12.01 20.56 -0.85
CA ARG A 164 11.51 19.18 -0.99
C ARG A 164 11.31 18.44 0.34
N GLU A 165 11.92 18.97 1.40
CA GLU A 165 11.94 18.33 2.71
C GLU A 165 10.78 18.87 3.58
N GLY A 166 9.76 18.05 3.86
CA GLY A 166 8.68 18.41 4.81
C GLY A 166 8.96 18.07 6.28
N ASP A 167 8.03 18.51 7.16
CA ASP A 167 8.15 18.43 8.63
C ASP A 167 7.82 17.05 9.23
N PHE A 168 7.05 16.22 8.51
CA PHE A 168 6.58 14.93 9.00
C PHE A 168 7.59 13.79 8.77
N LYS A 169 8.75 13.87 9.43
CA LYS A 169 9.82 12.87 9.34
C LYS A 169 10.17 12.25 10.67
N ARG A 170 10.00 10.93 10.74
CA ARG A 170 10.58 10.15 11.85
C ARG A 170 12.10 10.22 11.79
N LYS A 171 12.74 10.32 12.96
CA LYS A 171 14.20 10.19 13.07
C LYS A 171 14.64 8.85 12.48
N ALA A 172 15.62 8.87 11.59
CA ALA A 172 16.10 7.66 10.93
C ALA A 172 16.54 6.60 11.95
N VAL A 173 15.95 5.41 11.86
CA VAL A 173 16.37 4.25 12.67
C VAL A 173 17.57 3.62 11.98
N LYS A 174 18.76 3.76 12.60
CA LYS A 174 20.02 3.23 12.06
C LYS A 174 20.00 1.71 11.83
N LYS A 175 19.25 0.96 12.66
CA LYS A 175 19.08 -0.50 12.53
C LYS A 175 17.75 -0.94 13.13
N LEU A 176 16.97 -1.69 12.37
CA LEU A 176 15.73 -2.28 12.87
C LEU A 176 16.03 -3.24 14.02
N LYS A 177 15.29 -3.09 15.12
CA LYS A 177 15.33 -4.05 16.23
C LYS A 177 14.69 -5.37 15.79
N PRO A 178 15.12 -6.53 16.32
CA PRO A 178 14.59 -7.83 15.91
C PRO A 178 13.05 -7.93 15.92
N PHE A 179 12.40 -7.35 16.94
CA PHE A 179 10.94 -7.35 17.07
C PHE A 179 10.20 -6.47 16.06
N GLN A 180 10.91 -5.59 15.34
CA GLN A 180 10.34 -4.75 14.27
C GLN A 180 10.42 -5.44 12.91
N ARG A 181 11.05 -6.62 12.84
CA ARG A 181 11.12 -7.43 11.63
C ARG A 181 9.80 -8.14 11.42
N PHE A 182 9.47 -8.38 10.16
CA PHE A 182 8.30 -9.15 9.80
C PHE A 182 8.54 -10.63 10.12
N PRO A 183 7.52 -11.37 10.58
CA PRO A 183 7.56 -12.83 10.56
C PRO A 183 7.91 -13.35 9.16
N TYR A 184 8.58 -14.50 9.08
CA TYR A 184 9.06 -15.05 7.80
C TYR A 184 7.93 -15.32 6.80
N ASN A 185 6.84 -15.93 7.26
CA ASN A 185 5.64 -16.17 6.45
C ASN A 185 5.03 -14.87 5.91
N MET A 186 4.93 -13.84 6.74
CA MET A 186 4.45 -12.51 6.33
C MET A 186 5.39 -11.84 5.34
N THR A 187 6.70 -11.98 5.53
CA THR A 187 7.70 -11.46 4.58
C THR A 187 7.51 -12.10 3.20
N LYS A 188 7.34 -13.42 3.13
CA LYS A 188 7.07 -14.13 1.87
C LYS A 188 5.77 -13.68 1.21
N LEU A 189 4.69 -13.56 1.98
CA LEU A 189 3.40 -13.10 1.47
C LEU A 189 3.52 -11.70 0.87
N ILE A 190 4.10 -10.76 1.62
CA ILE A 190 4.25 -9.36 1.22
C ILE A 190 5.11 -9.23 -0.03
N GLU A 191 6.23 -9.96 -0.12
CA GLU A 191 7.07 -9.98 -1.32
C GLU A 191 6.36 -10.59 -2.54
N SER A 192 5.50 -11.59 -2.34
CA SER A 192 4.67 -12.14 -3.43
C SER A 192 3.65 -11.11 -3.95
N CYS A 193 2.95 -10.42 -3.05
CA CYS A 193 2.04 -9.31 -3.41
C CYS A 193 2.77 -8.20 -4.16
N LYS A 194 3.95 -7.79 -3.65
CA LYS A 194 4.83 -6.79 -4.29
C LYS A 194 5.23 -7.20 -5.70
N LEU A 195 5.67 -8.45 -5.87
CA LEU A 195 6.09 -8.98 -7.17
C LEU A 195 4.93 -8.95 -8.17
N ASN A 196 3.71 -9.30 -7.74
CA ASN A 196 2.55 -9.25 -8.61
C ASN A 196 2.24 -7.81 -9.08
N ILE A 197 2.15 -6.86 -8.14
CA ILE A 197 1.94 -5.44 -8.47
C ILE A 197 3.05 -4.92 -9.40
N THR A 198 4.30 -5.28 -9.13
CA THR A 198 5.43 -4.87 -9.97
C THR A 198 5.31 -5.42 -11.38
N LYS A 199 4.90 -6.68 -11.56
CA LYS A 199 4.67 -7.28 -12.88
C LYS A 199 3.59 -6.53 -13.66
N ILE A 200 2.49 -6.14 -13.01
CA ILE A 200 1.42 -5.35 -13.64
C ILE A 200 1.96 -3.98 -14.07
N LEU A 201 2.70 -3.30 -13.17
CA LEU A 201 3.30 -2.00 -13.43
C LEU A 201 4.33 -2.00 -14.56
N THR A 202 5.03 -3.10 -14.80
CA THR A 202 6.02 -3.21 -15.89
C THR A 202 5.43 -3.59 -17.24
N ARG A 203 4.18 -4.06 -17.28
CA ARG A 203 3.48 -4.47 -18.52
C ARG A 203 2.74 -3.31 -19.18
N ASN A 204 2.42 -2.26 -18.43
CA ASN A 204 1.74 -1.05 -18.87
C ASN A 204 2.75 0.08 -19.10
#